data_AF-A0A7V1LGM2-F1
#
_entry.id   AF-A0A7V1LGM2-F1
#
_cell.length_a   1.000
_cell.length_b   1.000
_cell.length_c   1.000
_cell.angle_alpha   90.00
_cell.angle_beta   90.00
_cell.angle_gamma   90.00
#
_symmetry.space_group_name_H-M   'P 1'
#
loop_
_entity.id
_entity.type
_entity.pdbx_description
1 polymer ?
#
loop_
_entity_poly.entity_id
_entity_poly.type
_entity_poly.pdbx_seq_one_letter_code
_entity_poly.pdbx_strand_id
1 'polypeptide(L)'
;MTRKINNNKKIVVKGAREHNLKDLSFEIPRNKLIVFTGVSGSGKSSLVFDTIYAEGQRRYVESLSSYARQFLERMNKPDVDYIQGISPAVAIEQKKGSKNSRSTVGTSTEVYDYLRLLFARVGKTICFHCGKEVKKDTTAIVISWLNDREEGEKYYLTFPVKEHEGRTVKEELELLKKRGFFRIFNKGKIIDLNGKYSTPKKKANLRVIVDRFKITKENLREKLFDSVEVTFKEGENRLVIVNAVTNKEQNFNKFYECCGIRYEEPEPRFFSFNNPFGACPVCQGFSKIIGIDMNLVIPKPELCISEGAIAPFRSDKFGVHLRALIQNAKEFGIPLNKPFKELRDDQVSLIKRGFGSYKG
;
A
#
# COMPACT_ATOMS: atom_id res chain seq x y z
N MET A 1 47.07 -32.45 -1.77
CA MET A 1 46.52 -33.44 -0.82
C MET A 1 45.10 -33.02 -0.43
N THR A 2 44.10 -33.41 -1.21
CA THR A 2 42.69 -33.24 -0.89
C THR A 2 42.33 -34.22 0.22
N ARG A 3 42.21 -33.72 1.46
CA ARG A 3 41.60 -34.49 2.55
C ARG A 3 40.19 -34.90 2.10
N LYS A 4 39.99 -36.17 1.75
CA LYS A 4 38.67 -36.79 1.71
C LYS A 4 38.08 -36.58 3.10
N ILE A 5 37.20 -35.60 3.25
CA ILE A 5 36.31 -35.51 4.39
C ILE A 5 35.53 -36.82 4.33
N ASN A 6 35.82 -37.71 5.26
CA ASN A 6 35.13 -38.98 5.37
C ASN A 6 33.69 -38.61 5.74
N ASN A 7 32.85 -38.43 4.72
CA ASN A 7 31.43 -38.13 4.87
C ASN A 7 30.89 -39.24 5.74
N ASN A 8 30.59 -38.94 7.00
CA ASN A 8 29.83 -39.85 7.82
C ASN A 8 28.48 -39.95 7.10
N LYS A 9 28.31 -40.98 6.26
CA LYS A 9 27.20 -41.13 5.30
C LYS A 9 25.89 -41.47 6.01
N LYS A 10 25.89 -41.47 7.34
CA LYS A 10 24.79 -41.91 8.17
C LYS A 10 24.61 -40.98 9.37
N ILE A 11 23.37 -40.81 9.80
CA ILE A 11 23.03 -40.30 11.12
C ILE A 11 22.97 -41.53 12.03
N VAL A 12 23.73 -41.52 13.12
CA VAL A 12 23.73 -42.61 14.11
C VAL A 12 22.95 -42.12 15.30
N VAL A 13 21.93 -42.88 15.71
CA VAL A 13 21.14 -42.63 16.93
C VAL A 13 21.36 -43.83 17.85
N LYS A 14 21.72 -43.58 19.11
CA LYS A 14 21.85 -44.61 20.14
C LYS A 14 21.07 -44.22 21.39
N GLY A 15 20.35 -45.20 21.92
CA GLY A 15 19.62 -45.12 23.18
C GLY A 15 18.55 -44.04 23.22
N ALA A 16 17.73 -43.92 22.17
CA ALA A 16 16.61 -42.98 22.16
C ALA A 16 15.45 -43.51 23.04
N ARG A 17 15.04 -42.72 24.04
CA ARG A 17 14.07 -43.07 25.08
C ARG A 17 12.95 -42.03 25.28
N GLU A 18 12.91 -41.01 24.43
CA GLU A 18 11.87 -39.97 24.49
C GLU A 18 10.45 -40.57 24.47
N HIS A 19 9.62 -40.17 25.44
CA HIS A 19 8.26 -40.69 25.64
C HIS A 19 8.16 -42.23 25.80
N ASN A 20 7.74 -42.93 24.74
CA ASN A 20 7.49 -44.38 24.77
C ASN A 20 8.53 -45.19 23.97
N LEU A 21 9.63 -44.55 23.56
CA LEU A 21 10.73 -45.22 22.88
C LEU A 21 11.48 -46.13 23.86
N LYS A 22 11.81 -47.35 23.40
CA LYS A 22 12.44 -48.39 24.23
C LYS A 22 13.93 -48.53 23.89
N ASP A 23 14.71 -47.52 24.25
CA ASP A 23 16.18 -47.50 24.10
C ASP A 23 16.67 -47.81 22.67
N LEU A 24 16.06 -47.14 21.69
CA LEU A 24 16.27 -47.48 20.29
C LEU A 24 17.64 -47.00 19.77
N SER A 25 18.36 -47.90 19.09
CA SER A 25 19.63 -47.61 18.43
C SER A 25 19.59 -48.04 16.97
N PHE A 26 19.88 -47.11 16.05
CA PHE A 26 19.79 -47.35 14.61
C PHE A 26 20.60 -46.33 13.80
N GLU A 27 20.77 -46.62 12.51
CA GLU A 27 21.47 -45.75 11.57
C GLU A 27 20.54 -45.33 10.43
N ILE A 28 20.58 -44.05 10.08
CA ILE A 28 19.82 -43.47 8.99
C ILE A 28 20.77 -43.06 7.87
N PRO A 29 20.62 -43.53 6.63
CA PRO A 29 21.46 -43.08 5.52
C PRO A 29 21.18 -41.62 5.17
N ARG A 30 22.21 -40.78 5.10
CA ARG A 30 22.08 -39.37 4.71
C ARG A 30 21.79 -39.21 3.22
N ASN A 31 21.24 -38.05 2.85
CA ASN A 31 20.94 -37.65 1.47
C ASN A 31 19.99 -38.62 0.74
N LYS A 32 19.09 -39.24 1.51
CA LYS A 32 18.02 -40.09 0.99
C LYS A 32 16.68 -39.61 1.53
N LEU A 33 15.61 -39.87 0.79
CA LEU A 33 14.25 -39.76 1.31
C LEU A 33 14.02 -40.93 2.26
N ILE A 34 13.94 -40.65 3.56
CA ILE A 34 13.66 -41.65 4.58
C ILE A 34 12.21 -41.52 5.02
N VAL A 35 11.49 -42.64 5.02
CA VAL A 35 10.10 -42.70 5.46
C VAL A 35 10.01 -43.53 6.74
N PHE A 36 9.55 -42.91 7.82
CA PHE A 36 9.22 -43.61 9.06
C PHE A 36 7.75 -44.04 9.02
N THR A 37 7.48 -45.33 9.19
CA THR A 37 6.14 -45.91 9.13
C THR A 37 5.84 -46.76 10.37
N GLY A 38 4.56 -47.01 10.64
CA GLY A 38 4.09 -47.76 11.81
C GLY A 38 2.71 -47.31 12.30
N VAL A 39 2.08 -48.11 13.18
CA VAL A 39 0.73 -47.86 13.73
C VAL A 39 0.65 -46.57 14.56
N SER A 40 -0.54 -45.98 14.71
CA SER A 40 -0.72 -44.80 15.58
C SER A 40 -0.22 -45.08 17.00
N GLY A 41 0.46 -44.12 17.62
CA GLY A 41 1.06 -44.29 18.95
C GLY A 41 2.36 -45.11 19.01
N SER A 42 2.89 -45.60 17.88
CA SER A 42 4.12 -46.41 17.87
C SER A 42 5.43 -45.66 18.19
N GLY A 43 5.37 -44.39 18.61
CA GLY A 43 6.56 -43.57 18.90
C GLY A 43 7.22 -42.89 17.69
N LYS A 44 6.60 -42.92 16.50
CA LYS A 44 7.16 -42.24 15.29
C LYS A 44 7.43 -40.76 15.52
N SER A 45 6.45 -40.04 16.06
CA SER A 45 6.58 -38.60 16.30
C SER A 45 7.62 -38.31 17.39
N SER A 46 7.65 -39.12 18.44
CA SER A 46 8.66 -39.05 19.50
C SER A 46 10.08 -39.23 18.96
N LEU A 47 10.26 -40.14 17.99
CA LEU A 47 11.54 -40.34 17.36
C LEU A 47 11.92 -39.23 16.37
N VAL A 48 11.00 -38.84 15.47
CA VAL A 48 11.29 -37.90 14.38
C VAL A 48 11.33 -36.45 14.88
N PHE A 49 10.32 -36.03 15.63
CA PHE A 49 10.16 -34.64 16.08
C PHE A 49 10.83 -34.40 17.43
N ASP A 50 10.49 -35.21 18.43
CA ASP A 50 10.91 -34.94 19.82
C ASP A 50 12.36 -35.38 20.09
N THR A 51 12.92 -36.30 19.29
CA THR A 51 14.32 -36.74 19.40
C THR A 51 15.21 -36.15 18.29
N ILE A 52 15.03 -36.58 17.03
CA ILE A 52 15.96 -36.22 15.94
C ILE A 52 15.85 -34.73 15.62
N TYR A 53 14.67 -34.22 15.26
CA TYR A 53 14.49 -32.81 14.94
C TYR A 53 14.89 -31.89 16.10
N ALA A 54 14.45 -32.21 17.32
CA ALA A 54 14.80 -31.45 18.51
C ALA A 54 16.32 -31.36 18.74
N GLU A 55 17.06 -32.47 18.64
CA GLU A 55 18.53 -32.45 18.74
C GLU A 55 19.18 -31.67 17.59
N GLY A 56 18.69 -31.83 16.36
CA GLY A 56 19.21 -31.13 15.19
C GLY A 56 19.02 -29.62 15.27
N GLN A 57 17.84 -29.18 15.74
CA GLN A 57 17.53 -27.77 15.97
C GLN A 57 18.36 -27.22 17.14
N ARG A 58 18.39 -27.90 18.29
CA ARG A 58 19.15 -27.47 19.48
C ARG A 58 20.61 -27.22 19.15
N ARG A 59 21.30 -28.18 18.53
CA ARG A 59 22.72 -28.05 18.16
C ARG A 59 22.99 -26.91 17.18
N TYR A 60 22.06 -26.66 16.26
CA TYR A 60 22.17 -25.54 15.33
C TYR A 60 22.04 -24.20 16.07
N VAL A 61 21.00 -24.03 16.91
CA VAL A 61 20.79 -22.78 17.65
C VAL A 61 21.91 -22.52 18.68
N GLU A 62 22.48 -23.57 19.30
CA GLU A 62 23.66 -23.47 20.17
C GLU A 62 24.90 -22.89 19.46
N SER A 63 24.97 -22.98 18.14
CA SER A 63 26.08 -22.42 17.35
C SER A 63 25.89 -20.95 16.98
N LEU A 64 24.67 -20.39 17.09
CA LEU A 64 24.36 -19.04 16.58
C LEU A 64 24.92 -17.91 17.44
N SER A 65 24.82 -18.00 18.77
CA SER A 65 25.39 -17.01 19.68
C SER A 65 25.58 -17.55 21.10
N SER A 66 26.52 -16.97 21.84
CA SER A 66 26.71 -17.27 23.27
C SER A 66 25.48 -16.92 24.11
N TYR A 67 24.75 -15.87 23.74
CA TYR A 67 23.49 -15.47 24.38
C TYR A 67 22.37 -16.50 24.13
N ALA A 68 22.23 -17.02 22.91
CA ALA A 68 21.21 -18.02 22.59
C ALA A 68 21.40 -19.32 23.40
N ARG A 69 22.64 -19.70 23.72
CA ARG A 69 22.93 -20.88 24.57
C ARG A 69 22.25 -20.79 25.94
N GLN A 70 22.23 -19.61 26.56
CA GLN A 70 21.61 -19.41 27.88
C GLN A 70 20.09 -19.72 27.88
N PHE A 71 19.41 -19.54 26.75
CA PHE A 71 17.99 -19.88 26.60
C PHE A 71 17.77 -21.36 26.32
N LEU A 72 18.69 -21.99 25.60
CA LEU A 72 18.61 -23.42 25.25
C LEU A 72 18.92 -24.33 26.45
N GLU A 73 19.73 -23.87 27.40
CA GLU A 73 19.96 -24.60 28.67
C GLU A 73 18.66 -24.82 29.47
N ARG A 74 17.62 -24.02 29.22
CA ARG A 74 16.29 -24.17 29.85
C ARG A 74 15.35 -25.09 29.05
N MET A 75 15.72 -25.49 27.84
CA MET A 75 14.94 -26.45 27.06
C MET A 75 15.31 -27.86 27.47
N ASN A 76 14.29 -28.71 27.63
CA ASN A 76 14.52 -30.13 27.88
C ASN A 76 15.31 -30.72 26.72
N LYS A 77 16.48 -31.30 27.03
CA LYS A 77 17.23 -32.10 26.07
C LYS A 77 16.48 -33.40 25.84
N PRO A 78 16.39 -33.89 24.59
CA PRO A 78 15.79 -35.18 24.33
C PRO A 78 16.53 -36.29 25.08
N ASP A 79 15.80 -37.27 25.58
CA ASP A 79 16.39 -38.44 26.24
C ASP A 79 16.99 -39.38 25.18
N VAL A 80 18.26 -39.15 24.88
CA VAL A 80 19.06 -39.94 23.94
C VAL A 80 20.51 -39.96 24.38
N ASP A 81 21.16 -41.13 24.35
CA ASP A 81 22.57 -41.25 24.76
C ASP A 81 23.50 -40.57 23.77
N TYR A 82 23.26 -40.80 22.49
CA TYR A 82 24.18 -40.34 21.46
C TYR A 82 23.49 -40.16 20.11
N ILE A 83 23.66 -38.98 19.53
CA ILE A 83 23.35 -38.73 18.11
C ILE A 83 24.57 -38.14 17.42
N GLN A 84 25.00 -38.74 16.32
CA GLN A 84 26.10 -38.26 15.48
C GLN A 84 25.67 -38.09 14.04
N GLY A 85 26.28 -37.12 13.36
CA GLY A 85 25.99 -36.89 11.96
C GLY A 85 24.59 -36.32 11.77
N ILE A 86 24.05 -35.58 12.74
CA ILE A 86 22.80 -34.84 12.54
C ILE A 86 23.08 -33.50 11.82
N SER A 87 22.22 -33.13 10.90
CA SER A 87 22.27 -31.82 10.21
C SER A 87 21.35 -30.84 10.94
N PRO A 88 21.49 -29.51 10.71
CA PRO A 88 20.45 -28.56 11.08
C PRO A 88 19.10 -29.04 10.55
N ALA A 89 18.12 -29.18 11.44
CA ALA A 89 16.84 -29.80 11.14
C ALA A 89 15.74 -28.75 11.04
N VAL A 90 14.81 -28.95 10.10
CA VAL A 90 13.62 -28.12 9.91
C VAL A 90 12.40 -29.04 9.95
N ALA A 91 11.47 -28.79 10.85
CA ALA A 91 10.21 -29.51 10.93
C ALA A 91 9.17 -28.81 10.05
N ILE A 92 8.54 -29.58 9.16
CA ILE A 92 7.39 -29.15 8.38
C ILE A 92 6.19 -29.95 8.88
N GLU A 93 5.40 -29.33 9.76
CA GLU A 93 4.23 -29.94 10.39
C GLU A 93 2.94 -29.26 9.95
N GLN A 94 1.83 -29.98 10.01
CA GLN A 94 0.49 -29.39 9.90
C GLN A 94 0.06 -28.74 11.23
N LYS A 95 0.88 -27.85 11.79
CA LYS A 95 0.45 -27.02 12.93
C LYS A 95 -0.53 -25.98 12.41
N LYS A 96 -1.72 -25.92 13.00
CA LYS A 96 -2.67 -24.84 12.74
C LYS A 96 -2.01 -23.53 13.18
N GLY A 97 -1.51 -22.75 12.22
CA GLY A 97 -0.94 -21.44 12.49
C GLY A 97 -1.93 -20.56 13.24
N SER A 98 -1.41 -19.60 14.03
CA SER A 98 -2.26 -18.63 14.70
C SER A 98 -3.06 -17.85 13.65
N LYS A 99 -4.38 -17.71 13.88
CA LYS A 99 -5.24 -16.92 13.00
C LYS A 99 -4.96 -15.45 13.24
N ASN A 100 -4.08 -14.86 12.43
CA ASN A 100 -3.92 -13.41 12.36
C ASN A 100 -4.75 -12.87 11.18
N SER A 101 -5.67 -11.95 11.46
CA SER A 101 -6.56 -11.34 10.45
C SER A 101 -5.82 -10.56 9.36
N ARG A 102 -4.56 -10.18 9.62
CA ARG A 102 -3.67 -9.50 8.68
C ARG A 102 -2.64 -10.42 8.00
N SER A 103 -2.67 -11.72 8.28
CA SER A 103 -1.82 -12.68 7.57
C SER A 103 -2.57 -13.23 6.36
N THR A 104 -1.95 -13.16 5.19
CA THR A 104 -2.44 -13.74 3.94
C THR A 104 -1.43 -14.74 3.40
N VAL A 105 -1.82 -15.53 2.39
CA VAL A 105 -0.88 -16.41 1.68
C VAL A 105 0.31 -15.60 1.14
N GLY A 106 0.06 -14.41 0.61
CA GLY A 106 1.09 -13.54 0.06
C GLY A 106 2.10 -13.05 1.10
N THR A 107 1.67 -12.77 2.34
CA THR A 107 2.60 -12.38 3.42
C THR A 107 3.35 -13.59 3.98
N SER A 108 2.70 -14.76 4.09
CA SER A 108 3.36 -15.97 4.60
C SER A 108 4.39 -16.58 3.63
N THR A 109 4.23 -16.32 2.34
CA THR A 109 5.16 -16.77 1.28
C THR A 109 6.15 -15.69 0.86
N GLU A 110 6.09 -14.50 1.47
CA GLU A 110 6.85 -13.29 1.09
C GLU A 110 6.61 -12.79 -0.34
N VAL A 111 5.79 -13.47 -1.15
CA VAL A 111 5.43 -13.06 -2.51
C VAL A 111 4.85 -11.64 -2.51
N TYR A 112 4.07 -11.29 -1.49
CA TYR A 112 3.51 -9.94 -1.38
C TYR A 112 4.60 -8.88 -1.17
N ASP A 113 5.70 -9.19 -0.48
CA ASP A 113 6.80 -8.25 -0.29
C ASP A 113 7.54 -7.97 -1.60
N TYR A 114 7.70 -8.99 -2.45
CA TYR A 114 8.19 -8.80 -3.81
C TYR A 114 7.22 -8.00 -4.68
N LEU A 115 5.91 -8.22 -4.56
CA LEU A 115 4.92 -7.40 -5.26
C LEU A 115 5.00 -5.94 -4.83
N ARG A 116 5.10 -5.66 -3.52
CA ARG A 116 5.28 -4.29 -3.02
C ARG A 116 6.51 -3.62 -3.62
N LEU A 117 7.63 -4.34 -3.72
CA LEU A 117 8.84 -3.83 -4.35
C LEU A 117 8.63 -3.58 -5.85
N LEU A 118 7.99 -4.52 -6.55
CA LEU A 118 7.68 -4.40 -7.97
C LEU A 118 6.85 -3.15 -8.26
N PHE A 119 5.73 -2.97 -7.56
CA PHE A 119 4.85 -1.81 -7.74
C PHE A 119 5.52 -0.49 -7.34
N ALA A 120 6.40 -0.49 -6.34
CA ALA A 120 7.16 0.71 -6.00
C ALA A 120 8.22 1.08 -7.06
N ARG A 121 8.82 0.09 -7.73
CA ARG A 121 9.93 0.34 -8.67
C ARG A 121 9.48 0.60 -10.10
N VAL A 122 8.48 -0.12 -10.58
CA VAL A 122 8.02 -0.05 -11.98
C VAL A 122 6.55 0.29 -12.12
N GLY A 123 5.84 0.49 -11.01
CA GLY A 123 4.45 0.92 -11.02
C GLY A 123 4.30 2.32 -11.59
N LYS A 124 3.27 2.51 -12.41
CA LYS A 124 2.91 3.79 -12.99
C LYS A 124 1.74 4.38 -12.22
N THR A 125 1.95 5.51 -11.56
CA THR A 125 0.87 6.22 -10.87
C THR A 125 -0.03 6.89 -11.89
N ILE A 126 -1.33 6.65 -11.78
CA ILE A 126 -2.34 7.23 -12.66
C ILE A 126 -3.08 8.33 -11.90
N CYS A 127 -3.22 9.49 -12.52
CA CYS A 127 -3.96 10.62 -11.98
C CYS A 127 -5.45 10.28 -11.92
N PHE A 128 -6.07 10.39 -10.74
CA PHE A 128 -7.49 10.07 -10.57
C PHE A 128 -8.43 11.08 -11.23
N HIS A 129 -7.96 12.29 -11.55
CA HIS A 129 -8.77 13.32 -12.21
C HIS A 129 -8.77 13.19 -13.74
N CYS A 130 -7.63 12.89 -14.37
CA CYS A 130 -7.51 12.89 -15.83
C CYS A 130 -7.09 11.55 -16.47
N GLY A 131 -6.78 10.54 -15.67
CA GLY A 131 -6.38 9.20 -16.15
C GLY A 131 -4.99 9.14 -16.79
N LYS A 132 -4.21 10.23 -16.80
CA LYS A 132 -2.84 10.24 -17.34
C LYS A 132 -1.83 9.78 -16.30
N GLU A 133 -0.69 9.31 -16.78
CA GLU A 133 0.44 8.92 -15.93
C GLU A 133 1.04 10.16 -15.23
N VAL A 134 1.20 10.08 -13.90
CA VAL A 134 1.88 11.10 -13.10
C VAL A 134 3.38 10.89 -13.25
N LYS A 135 4.09 11.93 -13.70
CA LYS A 135 5.53 11.91 -13.93
C LYS A 135 6.15 13.19 -13.42
N LYS A 136 7.44 13.10 -13.07
CA LYS A 136 8.31 14.26 -12.94
C LYS A 136 8.90 14.56 -14.30
N ASP A 137 8.83 15.81 -14.70
CA ASP A 137 9.59 16.27 -15.85
C ASP A 137 11.06 16.46 -15.47
N THR A 138 11.94 16.22 -16.43
CA THR A 138 13.37 16.49 -16.33
C THR A 138 13.79 17.39 -17.47
N THR A 139 14.95 18.03 -17.34
CA THR A 139 15.54 18.82 -18.43
C THR A 139 15.62 18.00 -19.72
N ALA A 140 15.94 16.70 -19.63
CA ALA A 140 16.00 15.80 -20.78
C ALA A 140 14.62 15.58 -21.44
N ILE A 141 13.55 15.45 -20.66
CA ILE A 141 12.18 15.31 -21.19
C ILE A 141 11.76 16.58 -21.93
N VAL A 142 12.05 17.76 -21.37
CA VAL A 142 11.74 19.04 -22.02
C VAL A 142 12.47 19.17 -23.36
N ILE A 143 13.76 18.84 -23.39
CA ILE A 143 14.58 18.89 -24.62
C ILE A 143 14.08 17.87 -25.64
N SER A 144 13.74 16.65 -25.22
CA SER A 144 13.15 15.63 -26.11
C SER A 144 11.84 16.13 -26.72
N TRP A 145 10.97 16.72 -25.90
CA TRP A 145 9.69 17.28 -26.36
C TRP A 145 9.87 18.43 -27.36
N LEU A 146 10.95 19.22 -27.23
CA LEU A 146 11.32 20.28 -28.17
C LEU A 146 11.91 19.73 -29.47
N ASN A 147 12.69 18.64 -29.41
CA ASN A 147 13.23 17.96 -30.60
C ASN A 147 12.13 17.38 -31.50
N ASP A 148 10.98 17.02 -30.92
CA ASP A 148 9.81 16.51 -31.65
C ASP A 148 9.00 17.62 -32.36
N ARG A 149 9.44 18.89 -32.31
CA ARG A 149 8.79 20.04 -32.96
C ARG A 149 9.35 20.34 -34.34
N GLU A 150 8.57 21.03 -35.17
CA GLU A 150 9.00 21.35 -36.52
C GLU A 150 10.15 22.36 -36.51
N GLU A 151 11.05 22.19 -37.47
CA GLU A 151 12.20 23.06 -37.60
C GLU A 151 11.76 24.49 -37.95
N GLY A 152 12.26 25.44 -37.20
CA GLY A 152 11.98 26.84 -37.37
C GLY A 152 10.78 27.40 -36.61
N GLU A 153 10.04 26.57 -35.86
CA GLU A 153 9.09 27.05 -34.86
C GLU A 153 9.80 27.92 -33.80
N LYS A 154 9.10 28.96 -33.32
CA LYS A 154 9.63 29.89 -32.32
C LYS A 154 8.95 29.67 -30.98
N TYR A 155 9.74 29.58 -29.91
CA TYR A 155 9.23 29.33 -28.57
C TYR A 155 9.81 30.33 -27.56
N TYR A 156 9.02 30.58 -26.51
CA TYR A 156 9.44 31.28 -25.32
C TYR A 156 9.62 30.27 -24.20
N LEU A 157 10.81 30.29 -23.60
CA LEU A 157 11.10 29.54 -22.38
C LEU A 157 10.67 30.40 -21.20
N THR A 158 9.68 29.94 -20.45
CA THR A 158 9.07 30.75 -19.40
C THR A 158 8.88 29.98 -18.11
N PHE A 159 8.72 30.71 -17.00
CA PHE A 159 8.25 30.15 -15.73
C PHE A 159 7.06 30.95 -15.19
N PRO A 160 6.15 30.32 -14.42
CA PRO A 160 4.99 31.02 -13.85
C PRO A 160 5.44 31.98 -12.73
N VAL A 161 4.85 33.18 -12.70
CA VAL A 161 5.05 34.10 -11.56
C VAL A 161 4.41 33.53 -10.30
N LYS A 162 5.12 33.62 -9.17
CA LYS A 162 4.65 33.09 -7.88
C LYS A 162 3.44 33.86 -7.36
N GLU A 163 2.52 33.13 -6.75
CA GLU A 163 1.46 33.70 -5.93
C GLU A 163 1.93 33.74 -4.47
N HIS A 164 2.78 34.71 -4.13
CA HIS A 164 3.04 35.03 -2.73
C HIS A 164 1.84 35.79 -2.13
N GLU A 165 1.26 35.23 -1.07
CA GLU A 165 0.22 35.89 -0.26
C GLU A 165 0.76 37.21 0.31
N GLY A 166 -0.05 38.25 0.27
CA GLY A 166 0.28 39.57 0.83
C GLY A 166 1.11 40.52 -0.05
N ARG A 167 1.64 40.07 -1.21
CA ARG A 167 2.36 40.96 -2.15
C ARG A 167 1.51 41.41 -3.32
N THR A 168 1.61 42.68 -3.69
CA THR A 168 0.95 43.18 -4.91
C THR A 168 1.63 42.65 -6.17
N VAL A 169 0.93 42.62 -7.31
CA VAL A 169 1.54 42.23 -8.60
C VAL A 169 2.74 43.13 -8.90
N LYS A 170 2.64 44.42 -8.62
CA LYS A 170 3.69 45.41 -8.89
C LYS A 170 4.98 45.10 -8.13
N GLU A 171 4.90 44.75 -6.85
CA GLU A 171 6.08 44.39 -6.05
C GLU A 171 6.81 43.16 -6.60
N GLU A 172 6.06 42.16 -7.06
CA GLU A 172 6.64 40.94 -7.63
C GLU A 172 7.36 41.24 -8.96
N LEU A 173 6.79 42.12 -9.78
CA LEU A 173 7.40 42.59 -11.02
C LEU A 173 8.70 43.36 -10.78
N GLU A 174 8.74 44.23 -9.76
CA GLU A 174 9.95 44.96 -9.38
C GLU A 174 11.05 44.02 -8.87
N LEU A 175 10.69 42.98 -8.13
CA LEU A 175 11.64 41.97 -7.67
C LEU A 175 12.21 41.15 -8.84
N LEU A 176 11.37 40.75 -9.79
CA LEU A 176 11.81 40.09 -11.02
C LEU A 176 12.77 40.98 -11.82
N LYS A 177 12.49 42.28 -11.91
CA LYS A 177 13.36 43.27 -12.56
C LYS A 177 14.72 43.38 -11.88
N LYS A 178 14.76 43.44 -10.53
CA LYS A 178 16.01 43.42 -9.76
C LYS A 178 16.82 42.14 -9.96
N ARG A 179 16.15 41.02 -10.25
CA ARG A 179 16.79 39.73 -10.56
C ARG A 179 17.20 39.58 -12.03
N GLY A 180 17.01 40.62 -12.85
CA GLY A 180 17.44 40.66 -14.26
C GLY A 180 16.41 40.14 -15.26
N PHE A 181 15.17 39.87 -14.85
CA PHE A 181 14.10 39.49 -15.76
C PHE A 181 13.34 40.73 -16.22
N PHE A 182 13.35 40.99 -17.52
CA PHE A 182 12.76 42.21 -18.09
C PHE A 182 11.52 41.95 -18.94
N ARG A 183 11.17 40.69 -19.20
CA ARG A 183 10.10 40.35 -20.16
C ARG A 183 9.10 39.38 -19.56
N ILE A 184 7.82 39.66 -19.77
CA ILE A 184 6.72 38.81 -19.32
C ILE A 184 5.77 38.56 -20.46
N PHE A 185 5.34 37.32 -20.61
CA PHE A 185 4.25 36.92 -21.47
C PHE A 185 2.93 36.90 -20.67
N ASN A 186 1.91 37.57 -21.20
CA ASN A 186 0.57 37.64 -20.61
C ASN A 186 -0.48 37.55 -21.72
N LYS A 187 -1.18 36.41 -21.82
CA LYS A 187 -2.29 36.18 -22.76
C LYS A 187 -2.00 36.65 -24.21
N GLY A 188 -0.85 36.25 -24.76
CA GLY A 188 -0.47 36.57 -26.14
C GLY A 188 0.27 37.89 -26.32
N LYS A 189 0.45 38.70 -25.26
CA LYS A 189 1.23 39.95 -25.32
C LYS A 189 2.52 39.82 -24.51
N ILE A 190 3.61 40.33 -25.07
CA ILE A 190 4.88 40.50 -24.36
C ILE A 190 4.89 41.89 -23.73
N ILE A 191 5.15 41.93 -22.43
CA ILE A 191 5.29 43.15 -21.64
C ILE A 191 6.77 43.30 -21.31
N ASP A 192 7.35 44.44 -21.70
CA ASP A 192 8.69 44.84 -21.30
C ASP A 192 8.63 45.66 -20.01
N LEU A 193 9.31 45.18 -18.96
CA LEU A 193 9.36 45.80 -17.64
C LEU A 193 10.30 47.02 -17.58
N ASN A 194 11.10 47.27 -18.61
CA ASN A 194 11.93 48.47 -18.71
C ASN A 194 11.12 49.70 -19.19
N GLY A 195 10.03 49.47 -19.92
CA GLY A 195 9.18 50.53 -20.45
C GLY A 195 8.01 50.93 -19.54
N LYS A 196 7.14 51.82 -20.03
CA LYS A 196 5.83 52.07 -19.42
C LYS A 196 4.90 50.88 -19.70
N TYR A 197 4.44 50.20 -18.66
CA TYR A 197 3.49 49.11 -18.77
C TYR A 197 2.31 49.29 -17.79
N SER A 198 1.15 48.74 -18.15
CA SER A 198 0.00 48.65 -17.24
C SER A 198 0.15 47.39 -16.39
N THR A 199 0.07 47.54 -15.06
CA THR A 199 0.19 46.41 -14.14
C THR A 199 -1.00 45.45 -14.32
N PRO A 200 -0.76 44.17 -14.63
CA PRO A 200 -1.82 43.18 -14.75
C PRO A 200 -2.59 43.00 -13.43
N LYS A 201 -3.92 42.79 -13.50
CA LYS A 201 -4.77 42.64 -12.30
C LYS A 201 -4.65 41.28 -11.60
N LYS A 202 -4.21 40.23 -12.30
CA LYS A 202 -4.14 38.84 -11.77
C LYS A 202 -2.77 38.22 -12.06
N LYS A 203 -2.22 37.51 -11.07
CA LYS A 203 -0.90 36.83 -11.15
C LYS A 203 -0.95 35.56 -12.00
N ALA A 204 -2.04 34.78 -11.93
CA ALA A 204 -2.18 33.45 -12.53
C ALA A 204 -1.78 33.28 -14.01
N ASN A 205 -1.85 34.33 -14.83
CA ASN A 205 -1.55 34.26 -16.28
C ASN A 205 -0.18 34.85 -16.67
N LEU A 206 0.63 35.25 -15.69
CA LEU A 206 1.92 35.87 -15.95
C LEU A 206 3.01 34.81 -16.05
N ARG A 207 3.74 34.84 -17.17
CA ARG A 207 4.86 33.96 -17.46
C ARG A 207 6.11 34.81 -17.67
N VAL A 208 7.14 34.61 -16.87
CA VAL A 208 8.41 35.35 -17.03
C VAL A 208 9.21 34.71 -18.14
N ILE A 209 9.66 35.49 -19.12
CA ILE A 209 10.46 34.98 -20.24
C ILE A 209 11.92 34.98 -19.83
N VAL A 210 12.53 33.79 -19.83
CA VAL A 210 13.97 33.59 -19.60
C VAL A 210 14.72 33.66 -20.92
N ASP A 211 14.22 32.92 -21.92
CA ASP A 211 14.89 32.77 -23.21
C ASP A 211 13.87 32.74 -24.36
N ARG A 212 14.32 33.10 -25.56
CA ARG A 212 13.53 33.07 -26.80
C ARG A 212 14.38 32.43 -27.87
N PHE A 213 13.90 31.32 -28.41
CA PHE A 213 14.68 30.53 -29.35
C PHE A 213 13.81 30.06 -30.51
N LYS A 214 14.49 29.72 -31.61
CA LYS A 214 13.93 29.06 -32.77
C LYS A 214 14.41 27.62 -32.74
N ILE A 215 13.55 26.66 -33.05
CA ILE A 215 13.94 25.25 -33.14
C ILE A 215 14.92 25.09 -34.31
N THR A 216 16.13 24.64 -33.98
CA THR A 216 17.14 24.18 -34.94
C THR A 216 17.51 22.77 -34.52
N LYS A 217 17.47 21.81 -35.44
CA LYS A 217 17.75 20.40 -35.08
C LYS A 217 19.20 20.16 -34.66
N GLU A 218 20.12 21.02 -35.09
CA GLU A 218 21.53 20.98 -34.70
C GLU A 218 21.78 21.58 -33.31
N ASN A 219 22.44 20.80 -32.45
CA ASN A 219 22.93 21.17 -31.11
C ASN A 219 21.88 21.83 -30.19
N LEU A 220 20.59 21.52 -30.37
CA LEU A 220 19.51 22.06 -29.53
C LEU A 220 19.75 21.77 -28.04
N ARG A 221 20.23 20.56 -27.75
CA ARG A 221 20.52 20.11 -26.37
C ARG A 221 21.59 20.99 -25.73
N GLU A 222 22.73 21.19 -26.39
CA GLU A 222 23.84 21.99 -25.85
C GLU A 222 23.45 23.45 -25.64
N LYS A 223 22.60 24.01 -26.52
CA LYS A 223 22.17 25.41 -26.45
C LYS A 223 21.14 25.68 -25.35
N LEU A 224 20.23 24.74 -25.10
CA LEU A 224 19.07 24.98 -24.24
C LEU A 224 19.12 24.31 -22.88
N PHE A 225 20.06 23.39 -22.63
CA PHE A 225 20.12 22.66 -21.35
C PHE A 225 20.21 23.62 -20.15
N ASP A 226 21.17 24.56 -20.20
CA ASP A 226 21.39 25.54 -19.13
C ASP A 226 20.19 26.48 -18.98
N SER A 227 19.64 26.98 -20.10
CA SER A 227 18.45 27.83 -20.08
C SER A 227 17.25 27.13 -19.44
N VAL A 228 17.01 25.85 -19.76
CA VAL A 228 15.92 25.04 -19.18
C VAL A 228 16.18 24.78 -17.69
N GLU A 229 17.42 24.51 -17.29
CA GLU A 229 17.78 24.29 -15.89
C GLU A 229 17.59 25.55 -15.04
N VAL A 230 18.07 26.71 -15.53
CA VAL A 230 17.86 28.02 -14.90
C VAL A 230 16.37 28.33 -14.81
N THR A 231 15.60 28.06 -15.88
CA THR A 231 14.16 28.29 -15.89
C THR A 231 13.44 27.45 -14.84
N PHE A 232 13.78 26.16 -14.72
CA PHE A 232 13.24 25.33 -13.64
C PHE A 232 13.64 25.85 -12.26
N LYS A 233 14.89 26.28 -12.07
CA LYS A 233 15.37 26.80 -10.78
C LYS A 233 14.60 28.06 -10.35
N GLU A 234 14.44 29.01 -11.27
CA GLU A 234 13.76 30.27 -11.01
C GLU A 234 12.24 30.12 -10.89
N GLY A 235 11.68 29.16 -11.64
CA GLY A 235 10.28 28.76 -11.58
C GLY A 235 9.91 27.81 -10.44
N GLU A 236 10.80 27.57 -9.46
CA GLU A 236 10.59 26.58 -8.38
C GLU A 236 10.15 25.21 -8.89
N ASN A 237 10.93 24.66 -9.82
CA ASN A 237 10.68 23.41 -10.52
C ASN A 237 9.44 23.43 -11.45
N ARG A 238 8.91 24.60 -11.82
CA ARG A 238 7.87 24.74 -12.85
C ARG A 238 8.40 25.51 -14.06
N LEU A 239 8.00 25.05 -15.23
CA LEU A 239 8.43 25.58 -16.51
C LEU A 239 7.26 25.53 -17.48
N VAL A 240 7.11 26.58 -18.28
CA VAL A 240 6.07 26.66 -19.30
C VAL A 240 6.74 27.05 -20.62
N ILE A 241 6.54 26.23 -21.64
CA ILE A 241 6.95 26.56 -23.00
C ILE A 241 5.74 27.14 -23.73
N VAL A 242 5.92 28.32 -24.31
CA VAL A 242 4.88 29.01 -25.07
C VAL A 242 5.29 29.08 -26.53
N ASN A 243 4.46 28.59 -27.44
CA ASN A 243 4.69 28.79 -28.87
C ASN A 243 4.42 30.25 -29.24
N ALA A 244 5.40 30.91 -29.86
CA ALA A 244 5.38 32.35 -30.11
C ALA A 244 4.32 32.79 -31.14
N VAL A 245 3.81 31.86 -31.96
CA VAL A 245 2.82 32.13 -33.02
C VAL A 245 1.42 31.75 -32.56
N THR A 246 1.25 30.53 -32.05
CA THR A 246 -0.06 29.98 -31.67
C THR A 246 -0.48 30.32 -30.25
N ASN A 247 0.45 30.83 -29.41
CA ASN A 247 0.25 31.05 -27.97
C ASN A 247 -0.16 29.78 -27.19
N LYS A 248 0.03 28.58 -27.77
CA LYS A 248 -0.20 27.32 -27.05
C LYS A 248 0.87 27.14 -25.96
N GLU A 249 0.42 26.83 -24.75
CA GLU A 249 1.27 26.56 -23.59
C GLU A 249 1.43 25.05 -23.37
N GLN A 250 2.66 24.62 -23.11
CA GLN A 250 2.95 23.30 -22.58
C GLN A 250 3.61 23.46 -21.20
N ASN A 251 2.99 22.88 -20.18
CA ASN A 251 3.49 22.92 -18.81
C ASN A 251 4.42 21.73 -18.55
N PHE A 252 5.46 21.99 -17.78
CA PHE A 252 6.40 21.01 -17.25
C PHE A 252 6.65 21.30 -15.76
N ASN A 253 6.78 20.27 -14.96
CA ASN A 253 7.11 20.40 -13.54
C ASN A 253 7.97 19.23 -13.06
N LYS A 254 8.98 19.49 -12.21
CA LYS A 254 9.80 18.41 -11.61
C LYS A 254 9.15 17.78 -10.38
N PHE A 255 7.93 18.18 -10.03
CA PHE A 255 7.17 17.56 -8.95
C PHE A 255 6.45 16.32 -9.45
N TYR A 256 6.08 15.41 -8.54
CA TYR A 256 5.20 14.30 -8.86
C TYR A 256 3.75 14.81 -8.81
N GLU A 257 3.38 15.64 -9.77
CA GLU A 257 2.12 16.41 -9.76
C GLU A 257 1.34 16.23 -11.07
N CYS A 258 0.02 16.17 -10.98
CA CYS A 258 -0.87 16.17 -12.15
C CYS A 258 -2.19 16.83 -11.81
N CYS A 259 -2.73 17.66 -12.71
CA CYS A 259 -3.99 18.41 -12.51
C CYS A 259 -4.01 19.25 -11.23
N GLY A 260 -2.85 19.77 -10.80
CA GLY A 260 -2.72 20.54 -9.55
C GLY A 260 -2.74 19.70 -8.28
N ILE A 261 -2.81 18.37 -8.40
CA ILE A 261 -2.72 17.43 -7.28
C ILE A 261 -1.30 16.93 -7.19
N ARG A 262 -0.69 17.07 -6.01
CA ARG A 262 0.62 16.51 -5.71
C ARG A 262 0.46 15.09 -5.17
N TYR A 263 1.15 14.15 -5.80
CA TYR A 263 1.16 12.73 -5.45
C TYR A 263 2.41 12.39 -4.65
N GLU A 264 2.32 11.33 -3.85
CA GLU A 264 3.49 10.72 -3.22
C GLU A 264 4.15 9.74 -4.19
N GLU A 265 5.48 9.67 -4.14
CA GLU A 265 6.23 8.76 -5.00
C GLU A 265 6.07 7.32 -4.52
N PRO A 266 5.81 6.34 -5.41
CA PRO A 266 5.63 4.95 -5.00
C PRO A 266 6.79 4.40 -4.18
N GLU A 267 6.51 4.02 -2.94
CA GLU A 267 7.43 3.34 -2.04
C GLU A 267 6.85 1.98 -1.60
N PRO A 268 7.66 0.96 -1.29
CA PRO A 268 7.14 -0.36 -0.90
C PRO A 268 6.21 -0.33 0.32
N ARG A 269 6.30 0.69 1.17
CA ARG A 269 5.40 0.86 2.34
C ARG A 269 3.98 1.27 1.96
N PHE A 270 3.79 2.00 0.87
CA PHE A 270 2.45 2.39 0.38
C PHE A 270 1.64 1.21 -0.13
N PHE A 271 2.32 0.12 -0.49
CA PHE A 271 1.67 -1.13 -0.90
C PHE A 271 1.50 -2.11 0.27
N SER A 272 1.85 -1.73 1.51
CA SER A 272 1.65 -2.58 2.69
C SER A 272 0.38 -2.21 3.43
N PHE A 273 -0.60 -3.12 3.44
CA PHE A 273 -1.82 -2.97 4.25
C PHE A 273 -1.55 -3.11 5.76
N ASN A 274 -0.34 -3.54 6.17
CA ASN A 274 0.09 -3.58 7.56
C ASN A 274 0.74 -2.27 8.03
N ASN A 275 1.02 -1.35 7.10
CA ASN A 275 1.58 -0.05 7.39
C ASN A 275 0.49 1.03 7.26
N PRO A 276 0.33 1.96 8.23
CA PRO A 276 -0.66 3.04 8.14
C PRO A 276 -0.62 3.84 6.83
N PHE A 277 0.56 3.99 6.22
CA PHE A 277 0.72 4.69 4.94
C PHE A 277 0.10 3.96 3.74
N GLY A 278 0.01 2.62 3.78
CA GLY A 278 -0.57 1.81 2.71
C GLY A 278 -1.90 1.14 3.07
N ALA A 279 -2.32 1.25 4.33
CA ALA A 279 -3.56 0.67 4.81
C ALA A 279 -4.75 1.54 4.41
N CYS A 280 -5.84 0.89 3.99
CA CYS A 280 -7.11 1.58 3.76
C CYS A 280 -7.56 2.31 5.05
N PRO A 281 -7.94 3.60 5.00
CA PRO A 281 -8.31 4.35 6.20
C PRO A 281 -9.62 3.87 6.85
N VAL A 282 -10.49 3.22 6.07
CA VAL A 282 -11.79 2.73 6.55
C VAL A 282 -11.65 1.42 7.33
N CYS A 283 -10.94 0.44 6.77
CA CYS A 283 -10.79 -0.88 7.41
C CYS A 283 -9.43 -1.07 8.09
N GLN A 284 -8.53 -0.08 8.05
CA GLN A 284 -7.19 -0.11 8.64
C GLN A 284 -6.37 -1.35 8.24
N GLY A 285 -6.54 -1.78 6.99
CA GLY A 285 -5.85 -2.94 6.42
C GLY A 285 -6.42 -4.31 6.82
N PHE A 286 -7.55 -4.37 7.53
CA PHE A 286 -8.22 -5.64 7.86
C PHE A 286 -9.09 -6.20 6.72
N SER A 287 -9.33 -5.41 5.67
CA SER A 287 -10.24 -5.74 4.56
C SER A 287 -11.70 -6.02 4.97
N LYS A 288 -12.04 -5.87 6.24
CA LYS A 288 -13.36 -6.12 6.81
C LYS A 288 -13.70 -4.98 7.76
N ILE A 289 -14.96 -4.57 7.72
CA ILE A 289 -15.56 -3.68 8.70
C ILE A 289 -16.62 -4.46 9.46
N ILE A 290 -16.77 -4.17 10.75
CA ILE A 290 -17.86 -4.75 11.54
C ILE A 290 -19.12 -3.97 11.18
N GLY A 291 -20.13 -4.70 10.72
CA GLY A 291 -21.44 -4.13 10.37
C GLY A 291 -22.56 -5.09 10.77
N ILE A 292 -23.79 -4.63 10.63
CA ILE A 292 -24.99 -5.42 10.89
C ILE A 292 -25.42 -6.08 9.58
N ASP A 293 -25.45 -7.41 9.56
CA ASP A 293 -26.05 -8.17 8.47
C ASP A 293 -27.56 -8.30 8.69
N MET A 294 -28.34 -7.66 7.82
CA MET A 294 -29.80 -7.69 7.91
C MET A 294 -30.39 -9.08 7.75
N ASN A 295 -29.69 -10.01 7.09
CA ASN A 295 -30.13 -11.40 6.98
C ASN A 295 -30.03 -12.13 8.33
N LEU A 296 -29.11 -11.71 9.22
CA LEU A 296 -29.04 -12.23 10.58
C LEU A 296 -30.08 -11.55 11.49
N VAL A 297 -30.40 -10.27 11.22
CA VAL A 297 -31.46 -9.55 11.95
C VAL A 297 -32.84 -10.09 11.58
N ILE A 298 -33.08 -10.42 10.31
CA ILE A 298 -34.34 -10.96 9.77
C ILE A 298 -34.04 -12.28 9.03
N PRO A 299 -33.84 -13.39 9.76
CA PRO A 299 -33.47 -14.67 9.16
C PRO A 299 -34.61 -15.33 8.38
N LYS A 300 -35.86 -14.95 8.67
CA LYS A 300 -37.08 -15.47 8.02
C LYS A 300 -37.97 -14.30 7.62
N PRO A 301 -37.78 -13.72 6.44
CA PRO A 301 -38.52 -12.53 6.00
C PRO A 301 -39.98 -12.83 5.63
N GLU A 302 -40.38 -14.11 5.62
CA GLU A 302 -41.77 -14.53 5.47
C GLU A 302 -42.61 -14.31 6.73
N LEU A 303 -41.97 -14.20 7.90
CA LEU A 303 -42.66 -13.95 9.15
C LEU A 303 -43.09 -12.49 9.26
N CYS A 304 -44.19 -12.27 9.97
CA CYS A 304 -44.63 -10.94 10.35
C CYS A 304 -43.83 -10.40 11.54
N ILE A 305 -43.89 -9.08 11.77
CA ILE A 305 -43.24 -8.46 12.94
C ILE A 305 -43.80 -9.05 14.24
N SER A 306 -45.12 -9.26 14.31
CA SER A 306 -45.81 -9.88 15.45
C SER A 306 -45.41 -11.34 15.69
N GLU A 307 -45.01 -12.06 14.64
CA GLU A 307 -44.54 -13.45 14.69
C GLU A 307 -43.03 -13.56 14.98
N GLY A 308 -42.39 -12.42 15.26
CA GLY A 308 -40.97 -12.36 15.60
C GLY A 308 -40.04 -12.39 14.39
N ALA A 309 -40.39 -11.72 13.28
CA ALA A 309 -39.46 -11.57 12.14
C ALA A 309 -38.08 -11.00 12.52
N ILE A 310 -38.02 -10.12 13.52
CA ILE A 310 -36.80 -9.45 13.98
C ILE A 310 -36.12 -10.29 15.09
N ALA A 311 -35.08 -11.03 14.73
CA ALA A 311 -34.40 -11.99 15.60
C ALA A 311 -33.81 -11.37 16.89
N PRO A 312 -33.13 -10.20 16.88
CA PRO A 312 -32.58 -9.60 18.10
C PRO A 312 -33.64 -9.32 19.19
N PHE A 313 -34.90 -9.09 18.80
CA PHE A 313 -35.96 -8.74 19.73
C PHE A 313 -36.77 -9.93 20.25
N ARG A 314 -36.44 -11.17 19.84
CA ARG A 314 -37.14 -12.38 20.30
C ARG A 314 -36.85 -12.73 21.76
N SER A 315 -35.70 -12.31 22.29
CA SER A 315 -35.29 -12.65 23.66
C SER A 315 -36.01 -11.78 24.70
N ASP A 316 -36.23 -12.32 25.90
CA ASP A 316 -36.95 -11.62 26.99
C ASP A 316 -36.33 -10.25 27.34
N LYS A 317 -35.00 -10.17 27.30
CA LYS A 317 -34.25 -8.94 27.57
C LYS A 317 -34.50 -7.85 26.54
N PHE A 318 -34.60 -8.22 25.27
CA PHE A 318 -34.74 -7.27 24.17
C PHE A 318 -36.18 -7.16 23.63
N GLY A 319 -37.12 -7.96 24.14
CA GLY A 319 -38.55 -7.88 23.78
C GLY A 319 -39.22 -6.55 24.16
N VAL A 320 -38.59 -5.74 25.02
CA VAL A 320 -39.01 -4.34 25.26
C VAL A 320 -38.98 -3.53 23.97
N HIS A 321 -37.98 -3.75 23.10
CA HIS A 321 -37.85 -3.04 21.82
C HIS A 321 -38.96 -3.45 20.84
N LEU A 322 -39.33 -4.73 20.81
CA LEU A 322 -40.47 -5.20 20.03
C LEU A 322 -41.79 -4.59 20.52
N ARG A 323 -42.00 -4.52 21.84
CA ARG A 323 -43.18 -3.88 22.43
C ARG A 323 -43.27 -2.40 22.08
N ALA A 324 -42.15 -1.67 22.18
CA ALA A 324 -42.08 -0.27 21.78
C ALA A 324 -42.38 -0.10 20.28
N LEU A 325 -41.82 -0.96 19.42
CA LEU A 325 -42.11 -0.94 17.99
C LEU A 325 -43.60 -1.18 17.69
N ILE A 326 -44.21 -2.19 18.33
CA ILE A 326 -45.64 -2.51 18.17
C ILE A 326 -46.53 -1.34 18.63
N GLN A 327 -46.19 -0.70 19.76
CA GLN A 327 -46.98 0.40 20.33
C GLN A 327 -46.99 1.64 19.43
N ASN A 328 -45.87 1.94 18.76
CA ASN A 328 -45.74 3.12 17.89
C ASN A 328 -46.05 2.80 16.41
N ALA A 329 -46.13 1.53 16.00
CA ALA A 329 -46.26 1.13 14.60
C ALA A 329 -47.47 1.74 13.87
N LYS A 330 -48.60 1.89 14.56
CA LYS A 330 -49.84 2.42 13.96
C LYS A 330 -49.72 3.89 13.57
N GLU A 331 -49.07 4.71 14.41
CA GLU A 331 -48.85 6.14 14.16
C GLU A 331 -47.98 6.38 12.92
N PHE A 332 -47.00 5.49 12.69
CA PHE A 332 -46.05 5.57 11.58
C PHE A 332 -46.42 4.66 10.39
N GLY A 333 -47.62 4.07 10.38
CA GLY A 333 -48.14 3.29 9.26
C GLY A 333 -47.36 2.00 8.95
N ILE A 334 -46.79 1.34 9.96
CA ILE A 334 -46.05 0.08 9.82
C ILE A 334 -47.00 -1.11 10.04
N PRO A 335 -47.23 -1.97 9.03
CA PRO A 335 -48.12 -3.11 9.17
C PRO A 335 -47.44 -4.23 9.98
N LEU A 336 -48.09 -4.67 11.06
CA LEU A 336 -47.54 -5.68 11.96
C LEU A 336 -47.81 -7.13 11.51
N ASN A 337 -48.85 -7.34 10.70
CA ASN A 337 -49.35 -8.65 10.28
C ASN A 337 -49.06 -8.96 8.80
N LYS A 338 -48.09 -8.26 8.20
CA LYS A 338 -47.59 -8.59 6.87
C LYS A 338 -46.22 -9.23 6.99
N PRO A 339 -45.88 -10.21 6.13
CA PRO A 339 -44.52 -10.71 6.01
C PRO A 339 -43.53 -9.56 5.90
N PHE A 340 -42.39 -9.63 6.60
CA PHE A 340 -41.40 -8.56 6.62
C PHE A 340 -40.91 -8.19 5.20
N LYS A 341 -40.81 -9.17 4.29
CA LYS A 341 -40.46 -8.96 2.88
C LYS A 341 -41.43 -8.06 2.09
N GLU A 342 -42.67 -7.91 2.56
CA GLU A 342 -43.70 -7.07 1.92
C GLU A 342 -43.72 -5.64 2.47
N LEU A 343 -42.86 -5.32 3.44
CA LEU A 343 -42.67 -3.97 3.93
C LEU A 343 -41.96 -3.13 2.87
N ARG A 344 -42.36 -1.86 2.78
CA ARG A 344 -41.71 -0.89 1.91
C ARG A 344 -40.38 -0.43 2.49
N ASP A 345 -39.47 0.05 1.64
CA ASP A 345 -38.15 0.50 2.06
C ASP A 345 -38.17 1.67 3.08
N ASP A 346 -39.16 2.56 2.99
CA ASP A 346 -39.38 3.62 3.97
C ASP A 346 -39.72 3.06 5.35
N GLN A 347 -40.59 2.04 5.41
CA GLN A 347 -40.97 1.36 6.66
C GLN A 347 -39.79 0.60 7.25
N VAL A 348 -39.03 -0.12 6.43
CA VAL A 348 -37.81 -0.82 6.88
C VAL A 348 -36.76 0.18 7.38
N SER A 349 -36.62 1.34 6.73
CA SER A 349 -35.71 2.40 7.19
C SER A 349 -36.14 3.00 8.53
N LEU A 350 -37.44 3.17 8.77
CA LEU A 350 -37.97 3.63 10.06
C LEU A 350 -37.66 2.61 11.16
N ILE A 351 -37.88 1.32 10.90
CA ILE A 351 -37.55 0.25 11.84
C ILE A 351 -36.05 0.23 12.19
N LYS A 352 -35.16 0.59 11.24
CA LYS A 352 -33.71 0.63 11.47
C LYS A 352 -33.23 1.88 12.22
N ARG A 353 -33.84 3.04 11.96
CA ARG A 353 -33.39 4.33 12.51
C ARG A 353 -34.08 4.70 13.82
N GLY A 354 -35.21 4.04 14.11
CA GLY A 354 -36.10 4.43 15.19
C GLY A 354 -37.09 5.51 14.78
N PHE A 355 -38.17 5.63 15.55
CA PHE A 355 -39.23 6.62 15.38
C PHE A 355 -40.02 6.76 16.69
N GLY A 356 -40.52 7.97 16.98
CA GLY A 356 -41.23 8.26 18.22
C GLY A 356 -40.42 7.87 19.46
N SER A 357 -40.92 6.91 20.24
CA SER A 357 -40.24 6.35 21.42
C SER A 357 -39.42 5.08 21.15
N TYR A 358 -39.46 4.52 19.93
CA TYR A 358 -38.70 3.34 19.53
C TYR A 358 -37.31 3.71 18.98
N LYS A 359 -36.26 3.06 19.50
CA LYS A 359 -34.85 3.47 19.30
C LYS A 359 -34.11 2.82 18.12
N GLY A 360 -34.79 2.03 17.28
CA GLY A 360 -34.18 1.44 16.07
C GLY A 360 -33.36 0.19 16.32
#